data_AF-A0AAD7T7J6-F1
#
_entry.id   AF-A0AAD7T7J6-F1
#
_cell.length_a   1.000
_cell.length_b   1.000
_cell.length_c   1.000
_cell.angle_alpha   90.00
_cell.angle_beta   90.00
_cell.angle_gamma   90.00
#
_symmetry.space_group_name_H-M   'P 1'
#
loop_
_entity.id
_entity.type
_entity.pdbx_description
1 polymer ?
#
loop_
_entity_poly.entity_id
_entity_poly.type
_entity_poly.pdbx_seq_one_letter_code
_entity_poly.pdbx_strand_id
1 'polypeptide(L)'
;MVGNLLNIGKRGEGNEKSYQLLRDSLDLYLTISPDNVQYLLLQARLYFHLGIWPEKVLDILQHIQALDPSQHGAVGYLVQHTLEHIQHKKHPVEPWAKKRSAPEHLEVHYSVGLIMKHKRSGYNCVIYGWDPRCTMSQEWITTMRVHQLSSGDNQPFYNVLVQDGTCRYAAQENLEPHSAPLEIAHPEVGRYFSEFCSTHYTANEELQTRYPEDTVETLRTVQELYHSLGTNSVPEGPPGPQTNNSTDV
;
A
#
# COMPACT_ATOMS: atom_id res chain seq x y z
N MET A 1 17.99 -25.94 -18.10
CA MET A 1 17.51 -26.19 -16.72
C MET A 1 17.03 -24.94 -15.97
N VAL A 2 17.28 -23.71 -16.44
CA VAL A 2 16.92 -22.46 -15.73
C VAL A 2 15.43 -22.07 -15.87
N GLY A 3 14.75 -22.51 -16.93
CA GLY A 3 13.33 -22.21 -17.15
C GLY A 3 12.36 -22.84 -16.13
N ASN A 4 12.76 -23.93 -15.47
CA ASN A 4 11.92 -24.58 -14.46
C ASN A 4 11.86 -23.80 -13.14
N LEU A 5 12.93 -23.10 -12.75
CA LEU A 5 12.95 -22.36 -11.48
C LEU A 5 12.04 -21.13 -11.49
N LEU A 6 11.96 -20.44 -12.63
CA LEU A 6 11.01 -19.33 -12.84
C LEU A 6 9.55 -19.81 -12.90
N ASN A 7 9.30 -21.01 -13.41
CA ASN A 7 7.96 -21.61 -13.44
C ASN A 7 7.51 -22.18 -12.08
N ILE A 8 8.44 -22.62 -11.23
CA ILE A 8 8.13 -23.09 -9.87
C ILE A 8 7.61 -21.94 -9.00
N GLY A 9 8.11 -20.72 -9.18
CA GLY A 9 7.60 -19.51 -8.50
C GLY A 9 6.19 -19.07 -8.92
N LYS A 10 5.60 -19.62 -10.00
CA LYS A 10 4.24 -19.25 -10.43
C LYS A 10 3.12 -20.06 -9.79
N ARG A 11 3.41 -21.13 -9.03
CA ARG A 11 2.42 -22.19 -8.73
C ARG A 11 2.01 -22.42 -7.27
N GLY A 12 2.38 -21.58 -6.31
CA GLY A 12 1.96 -21.79 -4.92
C GLY A 12 1.86 -20.52 -4.08
N GLU A 13 0.91 -20.50 -3.16
CA GLU A 13 0.57 -19.43 -2.20
C GLU A 13 1.67 -19.12 -1.14
N GLY A 14 2.95 -19.38 -1.47
CA GLY A 14 4.15 -19.09 -0.67
C GLY A 14 5.16 -18.20 -1.42
N ASN A 15 4.64 -17.25 -2.20
CA ASN A 15 5.33 -16.60 -3.30
C ASN A 15 6.53 -15.72 -2.87
N GLU A 16 6.40 -14.92 -1.82
CA GLU A 16 7.45 -13.96 -1.41
C GLU A 16 8.69 -14.63 -0.80
N LYS A 17 8.51 -15.63 0.06
CA LYS A 17 9.63 -16.34 0.71
C LYS A 17 10.50 -17.07 -0.30
N SER A 18 9.91 -17.59 -1.37
CA SER A 18 10.62 -18.33 -2.41
C SER A 18 11.52 -17.42 -3.26
N TYR A 19 11.03 -16.23 -3.63
CA TYR A 19 11.84 -15.24 -4.35
C TYR A 19 12.89 -14.57 -3.45
N GLN A 20 12.58 -14.36 -2.17
CA GLN A 20 13.54 -13.83 -1.20
C GLN A 20 14.70 -14.80 -0.98
N LEU A 21 14.43 -16.10 -0.78
CA LEU A 21 15.47 -17.11 -0.66
C LEU A 21 16.31 -17.25 -1.94
N LEU A 22 15.68 -17.19 -3.10
CA LEU A 22 16.39 -17.23 -4.39
C LEU A 22 17.30 -16.01 -4.55
N ARG A 23 16.83 -14.82 -4.18
CA ARG A 23 17.62 -13.59 -4.19
C ARG A 23 18.81 -13.69 -3.25
N ASP A 24 18.58 -14.06 -1.98
CA ASP A 24 19.62 -14.14 -0.96
C ASP A 24 20.69 -15.17 -1.35
N SER A 25 20.26 -16.29 -1.95
CA SER A 25 21.16 -17.29 -2.51
C SER A 25 22.01 -16.74 -3.66
N LEU A 26 21.41 -16.00 -4.60
CA LEU A 26 22.13 -15.40 -5.72
C LEU A 26 23.11 -14.32 -5.27
N ASP A 27 22.71 -13.45 -4.33
CA ASP A 27 23.61 -12.43 -3.76
C ASP A 27 24.80 -13.10 -3.05
N LEU A 28 24.58 -14.20 -2.30
CA LEU A 28 25.68 -14.95 -1.66
C LEU A 28 26.62 -15.59 -2.68
N TYR A 29 26.08 -16.25 -3.73
CA TYR A 29 26.89 -16.86 -4.78
C TYR A 29 27.70 -15.83 -5.57
N LEU A 30 27.10 -14.69 -5.89
CA LEU A 30 27.79 -13.60 -6.60
C LEU A 30 28.81 -12.87 -5.71
N THR A 31 28.68 -12.95 -4.39
CA THR A 31 29.75 -12.50 -3.46
C THR A 31 31.01 -13.36 -3.61
N ILE A 32 30.85 -14.66 -3.89
CA ILE A 32 31.96 -15.61 -4.06
C ILE A 32 32.50 -15.58 -5.50
N SER A 33 31.62 -15.45 -6.49
CA SER A 33 32.00 -15.41 -7.91
C SER A 33 31.30 -14.23 -8.63
N PRO A 34 31.86 -13.00 -8.55
CA PRO A 34 31.19 -11.79 -9.01
C PRO A 34 31.03 -11.71 -10.54
N ASP A 35 31.92 -12.37 -11.29
CA ASP A 35 31.94 -12.27 -12.76
C ASP A 35 31.23 -13.45 -13.45
N ASN A 36 30.43 -14.22 -12.72
CA ASN A 36 29.68 -15.32 -13.31
C ASN A 36 28.46 -14.80 -14.09
N VAL A 37 28.64 -14.68 -15.42
CA VAL A 37 27.63 -14.17 -16.37
C VAL A 37 26.28 -14.88 -16.25
N GLN A 38 26.24 -16.20 -15.99
CA GLN A 38 24.98 -16.93 -15.89
C GLN A 38 24.16 -16.53 -14.65
N TYR A 39 24.82 -16.36 -13.51
CA TYR A 39 24.15 -15.94 -12.28
C TYR A 39 23.80 -14.45 -12.29
N LEU A 40 24.63 -13.60 -12.89
CA LEU A 40 24.32 -12.20 -13.14
C LEU A 40 23.07 -12.06 -14.02
N LEU A 41 22.97 -12.82 -15.12
CA LEU A 41 21.79 -12.82 -15.99
C LEU A 41 20.53 -13.30 -15.26
N LEU A 42 20.66 -14.32 -14.41
CA LEU A 42 19.55 -14.83 -13.61
C LEU A 42 19.09 -13.80 -12.58
N GLN A 43 20.03 -13.10 -11.93
CA GLN A 43 19.74 -12.04 -10.98
C GLN A 43 19.07 -10.83 -11.65
N ALA A 44 19.59 -10.37 -12.80
CA ALA A 44 18.98 -9.29 -13.57
C ALA A 44 17.55 -9.66 -14.02
N ARG A 45 17.34 -10.88 -14.52
CA ARG A 45 16.00 -11.37 -14.89
C ARG A 45 15.05 -11.45 -13.70
N LEU A 46 15.53 -11.89 -12.54
CA LEU A 46 14.74 -11.96 -11.32
C LEU A 46 14.28 -10.57 -10.89
N TYR A 47 15.20 -9.60 -10.78
CA TYR A 47 14.88 -8.23 -10.39
C TYR A 47 13.98 -7.52 -11.42
N PHE A 48 14.24 -7.73 -12.71
CA PHE A 48 13.39 -7.22 -13.79
C PHE A 48 11.96 -7.77 -13.69
N HIS A 49 11.80 -9.09 -13.49
CA HIS A 49 10.47 -9.71 -13.41
C HIS A 49 9.70 -9.29 -12.15
N LEU A 50 10.40 -9.08 -11.04
CA LEU A 50 9.82 -8.56 -9.80
C LEU A 50 9.56 -7.05 -9.82
N GLY A 51 10.06 -6.32 -10.84
CA GLY A 51 9.88 -4.87 -10.96
C GLY A 51 10.66 -4.05 -9.91
N ILE A 52 11.67 -4.63 -9.28
CA ILE A 52 12.45 -4.05 -8.17
C ILE A 52 13.87 -3.62 -8.62
N TRP A 53 14.42 -2.60 -7.96
CA TRP A 53 15.77 -2.02 -8.20
C TRP A 53 16.20 -1.95 -9.68
N PRO A 54 15.49 -1.17 -10.52
CA PRO A 54 15.81 -1.11 -11.94
C PRO A 54 17.21 -0.54 -12.22
N GLU A 55 17.73 0.34 -11.38
CA GLU A 55 19.12 0.83 -11.46
C GLU A 55 20.12 -0.32 -11.24
N LYS A 56 19.90 -1.18 -10.23
CA LYS A 56 20.73 -2.38 -9.99
C LYS A 56 20.65 -3.38 -11.16
N VAL A 57 19.48 -3.51 -11.79
CA VAL A 57 19.33 -4.32 -13.02
C VAL A 57 20.20 -3.75 -14.13
N LEU A 58 20.20 -2.43 -14.32
CA LEU A 58 21.01 -1.77 -15.34
C LEU A 58 22.51 -1.98 -15.09
N ASP A 59 22.97 -1.82 -13.85
CA ASP A 59 24.37 -2.04 -13.46
C ASP A 59 24.82 -3.48 -13.77
N ILE A 60 23.99 -4.48 -13.42
CA ILE A 60 24.28 -5.89 -13.70
C ILE A 60 24.34 -6.16 -15.22
N LEU A 61 23.40 -5.61 -15.98
CA LEU A 61 23.36 -5.79 -17.43
C LEU A 61 24.55 -5.13 -18.13
N GLN A 62 24.99 -3.95 -17.67
CA GLN A 62 26.20 -3.30 -18.15
C GLN A 62 27.46 -4.10 -17.80
N HIS A 63 27.54 -4.67 -16.59
CA HIS A 63 28.64 -5.55 -16.18
C HIS A 63 28.73 -6.79 -17.07
N ILE A 64 27.59 -7.41 -17.41
CA ILE A 64 27.54 -8.55 -18.34
C ILE A 64 28.05 -8.17 -19.73
N GLN A 65 27.68 -7.00 -20.25
CA GLN A 65 28.15 -6.51 -21.56
C GLN A 65 29.66 -6.30 -21.59
N ALA A 66 30.25 -5.85 -20.48
CA ALA A 66 31.69 -5.70 -20.34
C ALA A 66 32.43 -7.06 -20.25
N LEU A 67 31.82 -8.07 -19.61
CA LEU A 67 32.40 -9.39 -19.43
C LEU A 67 32.29 -10.30 -20.67
N ASP A 68 31.16 -10.26 -21.38
CA ASP A 68 30.89 -11.13 -22.53
C ASP A 68 30.19 -10.38 -23.67
N PRO A 69 30.95 -9.96 -24.69
CA PRO A 69 30.38 -9.26 -25.83
C PRO A 69 29.39 -10.09 -26.67
N SER A 70 29.32 -11.41 -26.53
CA SER A 70 28.36 -12.25 -27.25
C SER A 70 26.92 -12.06 -26.77
N GLN A 71 26.72 -11.55 -25.54
CA GLN A 71 25.40 -11.36 -24.94
C GLN A 71 24.76 -10.00 -25.26
N HIS A 72 25.44 -9.12 -26.02
CA HIS A 72 24.97 -7.75 -26.30
C HIS A 72 23.54 -7.68 -26.87
N GLY A 73 23.14 -8.61 -27.73
CA GLY A 73 21.79 -8.59 -28.32
C GLY A 73 20.68 -8.89 -27.31
N ALA A 74 20.83 -9.97 -26.53
CA ALA A 74 19.84 -10.37 -25.52
C ALA A 74 19.80 -9.41 -24.32
N VAL A 75 20.97 -8.89 -23.93
CA VAL A 75 21.10 -7.89 -22.87
C VAL A 75 20.59 -6.53 -23.33
N GLY A 76 20.80 -6.15 -24.60
CA GLY A 76 20.33 -4.89 -25.17
C GLY A 76 18.81 -4.71 -25.09
N TYR A 77 18.03 -5.78 -25.34
CA TYR A 77 16.59 -5.77 -25.15
C TYR A 77 16.18 -5.52 -23.69
N LEU A 78 16.84 -6.19 -22.74
CA LEU A 78 16.59 -6.01 -21.31
C LEU A 78 17.03 -4.63 -20.82
N VAL A 79 18.16 -4.10 -21.33
CA VAL A 79 18.63 -2.75 -21.03
C VAL A 79 17.62 -1.72 -21.54
N GLN A 80 17.14 -1.85 -22.78
CA GLN A 80 16.15 -0.95 -23.36
C GLN A 80 14.86 -0.94 -22.54
N HIS A 81 14.29 -2.11 -22.22
CA HIS A 81 13.09 -2.18 -21.39
C HIS A 81 13.31 -1.74 -19.94
N THR A 82 14.49 -1.98 -19.38
CA THR A 82 14.83 -1.49 -18.03
C THR A 82 14.97 0.03 -18.05
N LEU A 83 15.59 0.60 -19.09
CA LEU A 83 15.68 2.04 -19.29
C LEU A 83 14.31 2.66 -19.52
N GLU A 84 13.39 2.00 -20.24
CA GLU A 84 11.99 2.42 -20.33
C GLU A 84 11.32 2.38 -18.96
N HIS A 85 11.49 1.32 -18.15
CA HIS A 85 11.01 1.28 -16.77
C HIS A 85 11.62 2.38 -15.89
N ILE A 86 12.90 2.70 -16.06
CA ILE A 86 13.58 3.80 -15.36
C ILE A 86 13.05 5.13 -15.87
N GLN A 87 12.82 5.31 -17.17
CA GLN A 87 12.31 6.55 -17.77
C GLN A 87 10.83 6.77 -17.43
N HIS A 88 10.03 5.71 -17.32
CA HIS A 88 8.67 5.74 -16.78
C HIS A 88 8.65 5.98 -15.27
N LYS A 89 9.74 5.68 -14.54
CA LYS A 89 9.94 6.09 -13.14
C LYS A 89 10.60 7.47 -12.97
N LYS A 90 11.37 7.95 -13.97
CA LYS A 90 12.08 9.25 -14.01
C LYS A 90 11.26 10.37 -14.61
N HIS A 91 10.21 10.06 -15.36
CA HIS A 91 9.03 10.90 -15.36
C HIS A 91 8.26 10.53 -14.11
N PRO A 92 8.37 11.27 -12.99
CA PRO A 92 7.18 11.36 -12.17
C PRO A 92 6.10 11.79 -13.17
N VAL A 93 5.05 10.97 -13.32
CA VAL A 93 3.76 11.62 -13.53
C VAL A 93 3.71 12.56 -12.34
N GLU A 94 4.02 13.85 -12.56
CA GLU A 94 3.78 14.93 -11.60
C GLU A 94 2.51 14.51 -10.88
N PRO A 95 2.56 14.17 -9.57
CA PRO A 95 1.39 13.66 -8.91
C PRO A 95 0.43 14.83 -8.92
N TRP A 96 -0.46 14.86 -9.91
CA TRP A 96 -1.43 15.93 -10.05
C TRP A 96 -2.14 15.96 -8.72
N ALA A 97 -1.91 17.02 -7.96
CA ALA A 97 -2.38 17.11 -6.61
C ALA A 97 -3.90 16.96 -6.66
N LYS A 98 -4.41 15.86 -6.10
CA LYS A 98 -5.83 15.52 -6.11
C LYS A 98 -6.50 16.36 -5.03
N LYS A 99 -6.90 17.57 -5.43
CA LYS A 99 -7.63 18.51 -4.57
C LYS A 99 -9.09 18.11 -4.48
N ARG A 100 -9.60 17.90 -3.27
CA ARG A 100 -11.02 17.62 -3.03
C ARG A 100 -11.91 18.76 -3.48
N SER A 101 -11.39 20.00 -3.47
CA SER A 101 -12.08 21.18 -3.97
C SER A 101 -12.35 21.17 -5.48
N ALA A 102 -11.74 20.24 -6.23
CA ALA A 102 -11.96 20.13 -7.66
C ALA A 102 -13.37 19.55 -7.96
N PRO A 103 -14.11 20.06 -8.97
CA PRO A 103 -15.47 19.60 -9.27
C PRO A 103 -15.60 18.09 -9.49
N GLU A 104 -14.58 17.46 -10.07
CA GLU A 104 -14.53 16.02 -10.32
C GLU A 104 -14.38 15.16 -9.05
N HIS A 105 -14.02 15.76 -7.92
CA HIS A 105 -13.73 15.06 -6.66
C HIS A 105 -14.79 15.30 -5.57
N LEU A 106 -15.85 16.05 -5.87
CA LEU A 106 -16.88 16.44 -4.87
C LEU A 106 -17.61 15.27 -4.23
N GLU A 107 -17.73 14.14 -4.94
CA GLU A 107 -18.41 12.93 -4.45
C GLU A 107 -17.51 12.04 -3.57
N VAL A 108 -16.21 12.36 -3.45
CA VAL A 108 -15.28 11.61 -2.60
C VAL A 108 -15.59 11.94 -1.14
N HIS A 109 -16.03 10.94 -0.38
CA HIS A 109 -16.45 11.11 1.02
C HIS A 109 -15.34 10.84 2.03
N TYR A 110 -14.39 9.98 1.72
CA TYR A 110 -13.35 9.55 2.66
C TYR A 110 -11.98 10.07 2.23
N SER A 111 -11.06 10.19 3.18
CA SER A 111 -9.72 10.73 2.99
C SER A 111 -8.65 9.69 3.31
N VAL A 112 -7.46 9.92 2.75
CA VAL A 112 -6.24 9.16 3.06
C VAL A 112 -5.92 9.25 4.55
N GLY A 113 -5.60 8.11 5.16
CA GLY A 113 -5.28 7.98 6.58
C GLY A 113 -6.46 7.57 7.46
N LEU A 114 -7.69 7.60 6.96
CA LEU A 114 -8.84 7.08 7.71
C LEU A 114 -8.82 5.55 7.83
N ILE A 115 -9.17 5.08 9.03
CA ILE A 115 -9.39 3.65 9.30
C ILE A 115 -10.85 3.32 9.01
N MET A 116 -11.04 2.33 8.16
CA MET A 116 -12.32 1.93 7.60
C MET A 116 -12.59 0.47 7.90
N LYS A 117 -13.86 0.10 7.82
CA LYS A 117 -14.34 -1.27 7.80
C LYS A 117 -15.12 -1.51 6.52
N HIS A 118 -14.92 -2.66 5.91
CA HIS A 118 -15.72 -3.07 4.76
C HIS A 118 -17.05 -3.65 5.23
N LYS A 119 -18.18 -3.06 4.82
CA LYS A 119 -19.54 -3.40 5.30
C LYS A 119 -19.90 -4.88 5.16
N ARG A 120 -19.61 -5.46 3.98
CA ARG A 120 -19.97 -6.86 3.67
C ARG A 120 -18.95 -7.89 4.16
N SER A 121 -17.67 -7.72 3.81
CA SER A 121 -16.60 -8.65 4.14
C SER A 121 -16.04 -8.50 5.56
N GLY A 122 -16.33 -7.38 6.24
CA GLY A 122 -15.99 -7.16 7.64
C GLY A 122 -14.52 -6.88 7.95
N TYR A 123 -13.64 -6.78 6.95
CA TYR A 123 -12.22 -6.51 7.17
C TYR A 123 -11.97 -5.04 7.55
N ASN A 124 -10.92 -4.82 8.33
CA ASN A 124 -10.44 -3.50 8.71
C ASN A 124 -9.31 -3.08 7.78
N CYS A 125 -9.28 -1.80 7.42
CA CYS A 125 -8.28 -1.28 6.52
C CYS A 125 -8.00 0.21 6.75
N VAL A 126 -6.90 0.72 6.18
CA VAL A 126 -6.61 2.14 6.09
C VAL A 126 -6.57 2.58 4.62
N ILE A 127 -7.16 3.73 4.32
CA ILE A 127 -7.14 4.31 2.97
C ILE A 127 -5.78 4.96 2.71
N TYR A 128 -5.08 4.56 1.65
CA TYR A 128 -3.83 5.19 1.21
C TYR A 128 -3.94 5.92 -0.15
N GLY A 129 -5.11 5.88 -0.77
CA GLY A 129 -5.43 6.69 -1.94
C GLY A 129 -6.87 6.53 -2.39
N TRP A 130 -7.34 7.47 -3.20
CA TRP A 130 -8.68 7.44 -3.79
C TRP A 130 -8.67 7.89 -5.25
N ASP A 131 -9.67 7.44 -5.99
CA ASP A 131 -10.03 7.88 -7.33
C ASP A 131 -11.52 8.28 -7.34
N PRO A 132 -11.90 9.36 -8.05
CA PRO A 132 -13.29 9.81 -8.11
C PRO A 132 -14.22 8.84 -8.85
N ARG A 133 -13.65 7.95 -9.67
CA ARG A 133 -14.33 6.88 -10.41
C ARG A 133 -13.43 5.65 -10.46
N CYS A 134 -13.98 4.49 -10.79
CA CYS A 134 -13.19 3.28 -11.01
C CYS A 134 -12.17 3.50 -12.15
N THR A 135 -10.88 3.27 -11.87
CA THR A 135 -9.78 3.39 -12.85
C THR A 135 -9.29 2.04 -13.37
N MET A 136 -9.89 0.93 -12.91
CA MET A 136 -9.52 -0.42 -13.29
C MET A 136 -10.04 -0.81 -14.68
N SER A 137 -9.45 -1.84 -15.29
CA SER A 137 -9.84 -2.29 -16.63
C SER A 137 -11.26 -2.86 -16.66
N GLN A 138 -11.87 -2.88 -17.85
CA GLN A 138 -13.22 -3.41 -18.03
C GLN A 138 -13.33 -4.89 -17.65
N GLU A 139 -12.27 -5.66 -17.87
CA GLU A 139 -12.18 -7.08 -17.46
C GLU A 139 -12.26 -7.20 -15.94
N TRP A 140 -11.54 -6.33 -15.22
CA TRP A 140 -11.57 -6.32 -13.76
C TRP A 140 -12.95 -5.90 -13.24
N ILE A 141 -13.54 -4.84 -13.80
CA ILE A 141 -14.89 -4.34 -13.48
C ILE A 141 -15.93 -5.46 -13.65
N THR A 142 -15.82 -6.23 -14.74
CA THR A 142 -16.72 -7.35 -15.03
C THR A 142 -16.50 -8.50 -14.04
N THR A 143 -15.25 -8.87 -13.78
CA THR A 143 -14.87 -9.96 -12.87
C THR A 143 -15.31 -9.68 -11.44
N MET A 144 -15.10 -8.45 -10.97
CA MET A 144 -15.47 -7.99 -9.63
C MET A 144 -16.94 -7.55 -9.54
N ARG A 145 -17.69 -7.67 -10.65
CA ARG A 145 -19.12 -7.36 -10.75
C ARG A 145 -19.47 -5.95 -10.27
N VAL A 146 -18.60 -4.99 -10.58
CA VAL A 146 -18.79 -3.58 -10.18
C VAL A 146 -20.09 -3.01 -10.72
N HIS A 147 -20.51 -3.43 -11.92
CA HIS A 147 -21.80 -3.05 -12.51
C HIS A 147 -23.04 -3.50 -11.71
N GLN A 148 -22.88 -4.43 -10.76
CA GLN A 148 -23.97 -4.90 -9.88
C GLN A 148 -24.02 -4.11 -8.57
N LEU A 149 -23.03 -3.25 -8.31
CA LEU A 149 -23.05 -2.32 -7.19
C LEU A 149 -24.09 -1.23 -7.43
N SER A 150 -24.68 -0.70 -6.36
CA SER A 150 -25.80 0.24 -6.49
C SER A 150 -25.39 1.55 -7.18
N SER A 151 -24.14 1.98 -6.98
CA SER A 151 -23.57 3.17 -7.61
C SER A 151 -22.58 2.86 -8.75
N GLY A 152 -22.47 1.59 -9.14
CA GLY A 152 -21.68 1.15 -10.29
C GLY A 152 -20.20 1.54 -10.22
N ASP A 153 -19.60 1.80 -11.38
CA ASP A 153 -18.21 2.19 -11.58
C ASP A 153 -17.97 3.72 -11.57
N ASN A 154 -19.03 4.53 -11.59
CA ASN A 154 -18.96 5.99 -11.60
C ASN A 154 -18.85 6.62 -10.20
N GLN A 155 -18.92 5.82 -9.13
CA GLN A 155 -18.65 6.27 -7.76
C GLN A 155 -17.16 6.29 -7.45
N PRO A 156 -16.73 6.95 -6.35
CA PRO A 156 -15.35 6.88 -5.90
C PRO A 156 -14.92 5.47 -5.46
N PHE A 157 -13.65 5.19 -5.68
CA PHE A 157 -12.98 3.96 -5.23
C PHE A 157 -11.72 4.29 -4.45
N TYR A 158 -11.37 3.39 -3.53
CA TYR A 158 -10.31 3.58 -2.57
C TYR A 158 -9.30 2.46 -2.64
N ASN A 159 -8.03 2.84 -2.65
CA ASN A 159 -6.91 1.95 -2.43
C ASN A 159 -6.70 1.81 -0.92
N VAL A 160 -6.80 0.56 -0.42
CA VAL A 160 -6.78 0.28 1.02
C VAL A 160 -5.75 -0.78 1.38
N LEU A 161 -5.05 -0.58 2.50
CA LEU A 161 -4.20 -1.58 3.14
C LEU A 161 -5.04 -2.34 4.17
N VAL A 162 -5.14 -3.65 4.04
CA VAL A 162 -6.03 -4.48 4.87
C VAL A 162 -5.25 -5.16 5.99
N GLN A 163 -5.88 -5.37 7.14
CA GLN A 163 -5.25 -6.03 8.29
C GLN A 163 -4.71 -7.45 7.99
N ASP A 164 -5.19 -8.12 6.94
CA ASP A 164 -4.70 -9.43 6.48
C ASP A 164 -3.39 -9.35 5.67
N GLY A 165 -2.82 -8.16 5.50
CA GLY A 165 -1.60 -7.91 4.72
C GLY A 165 -1.82 -7.76 3.22
N THR A 166 -3.08 -7.70 2.77
CA THR A 166 -3.41 -7.49 1.35
C THR A 166 -3.72 -6.04 1.02
N CYS A 167 -3.37 -5.62 -0.19
CA CYS A 167 -3.83 -4.36 -0.78
C CYS A 167 -5.11 -4.62 -1.58
N ARG A 168 -6.13 -3.78 -1.41
CA ARG A 168 -7.42 -3.94 -2.10
C ARG A 168 -7.91 -2.62 -2.69
N TYR A 169 -8.79 -2.74 -3.68
CA TYR A 169 -9.50 -1.62 -4.30
C TYR A 169 -11.00 -1.75 -3.99
N ALA A 170 -11.52 -0.81 -3.21
CA ALA A 170 -12.86 -0.89 -2.63
C ALA A 170 -13.74 0.26 -3.09
N ALA A 171 -14.99 -0.03 -3.45
CA ALA A 171 -15.99 0.97 -3.78
C ALA A 171 -16.41 1.76 -2.54
N GLN A 172 -16.68 3.07 -2.69
CA GLN A 172 -17.14 3.94 -1.61
C GLN A 172 -18.33 3.37 -0.85
N GLU A 173 -19.35 2.86 -1.58
CA GLU A 173 -20.57 2.34 -0.94
C GLU A 173 -20.31 1.16 0.01
N ASN A 174 -19.20 0.43 -0.19
CA ASN A 174 -18.84 -0.74 0.60
C ASN A 174 -17.97 -0.42 1.83
N LEU A 175 -17.53 0.83 2.00
CA LEU A 175 -16.73 1.26 3.15
C LEU A 175 -17.56 2.07 4.14
N GLU A 176 -17.20 1.96 5.41
CA GLU A 176 -17.68 2.80 6.49
C GLU A 176 -16.54 3.10 7.47
N PRO A 177 -16.54 4.26 8.16
CA PRO A 177 -15.55 4.54 9.19
C PRO A 177 -15.58 3.50 10.30
N HIS A 178 -14.41 3.11 10.79
CA HIS A 178 -14.33 2.08 11.82
C HIS A 178 -14.76 2.63 13.19
N SER A 179 -15.78 2.03 13.83
CA SER A 179 -16.37 2.56 15.08
C SER A 179 -15.41 2.62 16.28
N ALA A 180 -14.40 1.75 16.31
CA ALA A 180 -13.34 1.74 17.32
C ALA A 180 -11.95 1.61 16.65
N PRO A 181 -11.38 2.69 16.12
CA PRO A 181 -10.16 2.65 15.31
C PRO A 181 -9.02 1.87 15.97
N LEU A 182 -8.26 1.16 15.15
CA LEU A 182 -7.13 0.35 15.57
C LEU A 182 -5.99 0.47 14.58
N GLU A 183 -4.79 0.17 15.05
CA GLU A 183 -3.63 0.07 14.19
C GLU A 183 -3.80 -1.10 13.21
N ILE A 184 -3.60 -0.83 11.92
CA ILE A 184 -3.62 -1.81 10.85
C ILE A 184 -2.21 -2.38 10.66
N ALA A 185 -2.03 -3.63 11.10
CA ALA A 185 -0.78 -4.37 10.93
C ALA A 185 -0.58 -4.80 9.47
N HIS A 186 -0.12 -3.87 8.61
CA HIS A 186 0.18 -4.12 7.20
C HIS A 186 1.66 -3.85 6.89
N PRO A 187 2.38 -4.74 6.17
CA PRO A 187 3.82 -4.56 5.89
C PRO A 187 4.18 -3.25 5.17
N GLU A 188 3.30 -2.78 4.29
CA GLU A 188 3.50 -1.53 3.55
C GLU A 188 3.02 -0.26 4.28
N VAL A 189 2.52 -0.34 5.53
CA VAL A 189 1.96 0.85 6.19
C VAL A 189 2.97 2.00 6.31
N GLY A 190 4.22 1.69 6.65
CA GLY A 190 5.31 2.67 6.76
C GLY A 190 5.79 3.24 5.42
N ARG A 191 5.34 2.68 4.29
CA ARG A 191 5.59 3.26 2.96
C ARG A 191 4.77 4.53 2.73
N TYR A 192 3.60 4.61 3.36
CA TYR A 192 2.58 5.62 3.09
C TYR A 192 2.38 6.58 4.28
N PHE A 193 2.53 6.08 5.50
CA PHE A 193 2.22 6.82 6.72
C PHE A 193 3.43 6.94 7.61
N SER A 194 3.55 8.08 8.30
CA SER A 194 4.62 8.33 9.27
C SER A 194 4.27 7.82 10.67
N GLU A 195 3.00 7.86 11.05
CA GLU A 195 2.55 7.57 12.42
C GLU A 195 1.07 7.16 12.46
N PHE A 196 0.70 6.36 13.46
CA PHE A 196 -0.69 6.10 13.85
C PHE A 196 -1.10 6.93 15.08
N CYS A 197 -2.11 7.80 14.93
CA CYS A 197 -2.56 8.74 15.95
C CYS A 197 -3.80 8.22 16.72
N SER A 198 -3.83 6.93 17.08
CA SER A 198 -4.95 6.22 17.75
C SER A 198 -6.30 6.16 17.00
N THR A 199 -6.59 7.10 16.11
CA THR A 199 -7.87 7.24 15.39
C THR A 199 -7.72 7.23 13.88
N HIS A 200 -6.55 7.63 13.40
CA HIS A 200 -6.20 7.76 11.99
C HIS A 200 -4.69 7.68 11.82
N TYR A 201 -4.22 7.55 10.58
CA TYR A 201 -2.81 7.62 10.22
C TYR A 201 -2.42 8.98 9.66
N THR A 202 -1.22 9.44 10.01
CA THR A 202 -0.61 10.64 9.43
C THR A 202 0.09 10.28 8.12
N ALA A 203 -0.35 10.88 7.02
CA ALA A 203 0.26 10.70 5.70
C ALA A 203 1.71 11.23 5.68
N ASN A 204 2.61 10.55 4.99
CA ASN A 204 3.97 11.05 4.74
C ASN A 204 4.00 12.17 3.68
N GLU A 205 5.17 12.76 3.44
CA GLU A 205 5.35 13.87 2.49
C GLU A 205 4.86 13.55 1.07
N GLU A 206 5.06 12.31 0.60
CA GLU A 206 4.61 11.89 -0.74
C GLU A 206 3.08 11.88 -0.84
N LEU A 207 2.40 11.29 0.14
CA LEU A 207 0.94 11.27 0.16
C LEU A 207 0.34 12.65 0.42
N GLN A 208 0.97 13.49 1.25
CA GLN A 208 0.54 14.88 1.45
C GLN A 208 0.68 15.70 0.16
N THR A 209 1.75 15.48 -0.62
CA THR A 209 1.91 16.16 -1.92
C THR A 209 0.84 15.72 -2.92
N ARG A 210 0.47 14.43 -2.91
CA ARG A 210 -0.55 13.87 -3.81
C ARG A 210 -1.98 14.24 -3.39
N TYR A 211 -2.26 14.35 -2.08
CA TYR A 211 -3.57 14.60 -1.48
C TYR A 211 -3.49 15.74 -0.45
N PRO A 212 -3.24 16.99 -0.87
CA PRO A 212 -2.91 18.09 0.05
C PRO A 212 -4.05 18.51 1.00
N GLU A 213 -5.29 18.19 0.67
CA GLU A 213 -6.48 18.58 1.44
C GLU A 213 -6.96 17.47 2.40
N ASP A 214 -6.46 16.24 2.24
CA ASP A 214 -6.95 15.07 2.97
C ASP A 214 -6.56 15.08 4.46
N THR A 215 -5.44 15.71 4.83
CA THR A 215 -5.04 15.84 6.25
C THR A 215 -6.10 16.59 7.04
N VAL A 216 -6.59 17.73 6.51
CA VAL A 216 -7.61 18.55 7.16
C VAL A 216 -8.94 17.81 7.21
N GLU A 217 -9.30 17.12 6.12
CA GLU A 217 -10.55 16.35 6.04
C GLU A 217 -10.56 15.17 7.01
N THR A 218 -9.43 14.47 7.14
CA THR A 218 -9.26 13.35 8.07
C THR A 218 -9.46 13.82 9.51
N LEU A 219 -8.83 14.93 9.89
CA LEU A 219 -8.96 15.50 11.23
C LEU A 219 -10.40 15.93 11.52
N ARG A 220 -11.08 16.59 10.57
CA ARG A 220 -12.50 16.95 10.71
C ARG A 220 -13.37 15.72 10.93
N THR A 221 -13.23 14.71 10.06
CA THR A 221 -14.00 13.47 10.13
C THR A 221 -13.79 12.73 11.45
N VAL A 222 -12.54 12.61 11.90
CA VAL A 222 -12.17 11.99 13.19
C VAL A 222 -12.80 12.73 14.37
N GLN A 223 -12.78 14.07 14.35
CA GLN A 223 -13.42 14.88 15.37
C GLN A 223 -14.93 14.61 15.42
N GLU A 224 -15.61 14.66 14.28
CA GLU A 224 -17.06 14.43 14.19
C GLU A 224 -17.47 13.02 14.65
N LEU A 225 -16.71 12.00 14.25
CA LEU A 225 -17.02 10.61 14.59
C LEU A 225 -16.76 10.28 16.06
N TYR A 226 -15.60 10.68 16.60
CA TYR A 226 -15.13 10.14 17.89
C TYR A 226 -15.24 11.12 19.07
N HIS A 227 -15.50 12.42 18.88
CA HIS A 227 -15.79 13.30 20.02
C HIS A 227 -17.07 12.88 20.77
N SER A 228 -18.04 12.28 20.08
CA SER A 228 -19.31 11.84 20.68
C SER A 228 -19.16 10.65 21.64
N LEU A 229 -18.04 9.94 21.60
CA LEU A 229 -17.76 8.77 22.45
C LEU A 229 -17.06 9.14 23.77
N GLY A 230 -16.54 10.37 23.89
CA GLY A 230 -15.79 10.84 25.07
C GLY A 230 -16.61 11.46 26.19
N THR A 231 -17.91 11.72 25.99
CA THR A 231 -18.75 12.45 26.97
C THR A 231 -19.62 11.56 27.87
N ASN A 232 -19.64 10.23 27.68
CA ASN A 232 -20.52 9.32 28.43
C ASN A 232 -19.81 8.30 29.34
N SER A 233 -18.58 8.54 29.77
CA SER A 233 -17.85 7.64 30.69
C SER A 233 -17.24 8.37 31.89
N VAL A 234 -18.11 8.99 32.70
CA VAL A 234 -17.81 9.19 34.13
C VAL A 234 -18.75 8.27 34.92
N PRO A 235 -18.30 7.13 35.44
CA PRO A 235 -19.05 6.42 36.45
C PRO A 235 -18.96 7.22 37.75
N GLU A 236 -20.10 7.74 38.24
CA GLU A 236 -20.22 8.19 39.62
C GLU A 236 -19.78 7.04 40.54
N GLY A 237 -18.62 7.20 41.19
CA GLY A 237 -18.16 6.29 42.22
C GLY A 237 -19.12 6.33 43.42
N PRO A 238 -19.28 5.22 44.15
CA PRO A 238 -20.22 5.16 45.27
C PRO A 238 -19.76 6.09 46.41
N PRO A 239 -20.69 6.68 47.19
CA PRO A 239 -20.34 7.51 48.32
C PRO A 239 -19.62 6.64 49.38
N GLY A 240 -18.37 6.99 49.68
CA GLY A 240 -17.60 6.36 50.74
C GLY A 240 -18.19 6.63 52.13
N PRO A 241 -18.01 5.72 53.11
CA PRO A 241 -18.60 5.85 54.43
C PRO A 241 -17.84 6.91 55.24
N GLN A 242 -18.55 7.94 55.71
CA GLN A 242 -18.01 8.87 56.71
C GLN A 242 -18.14 8.26 58.11
N THR A 243 -16.98 7.94 58.68
CA THR A 243 -16.79 7.52 60.07
C THR A 243 -16.89 8.69 61.04
N ASN A 244 -17.64 8.46 62.12
CA ASN A 244 -17.77 9.15 63.41
C ASN A 244 -16.71 10.18 63.82
N ASN A 245 -17.18 11.25 64.47
CA ASN A 245 -16.48 11.87 65.60
C ASN A 245 -17.42 11.91 66.81
N SER A 246 -17.17 11.04 67.78
CA SER A 246 -17.56 11.24 69.17
C SER A 246 -16.60 12.24 69.79
N THR A 247 -17.12 13.32 70.36
CA THR A 247 -16.37 14.24 71.22
C THR A 247 -16.98 14.16 72.61
N ASP A 248 -16.15 13.75 73.56
CA ASP A 248 -16.35 13.93 75.01
C ASP A 248 -16.79 15.35 75.35
N VAL A 249 -17.85 15.50 76.16
CA VAL A 249 -17.93 16.28 77.42
C VAL A 249 -19.02 15.69 78.31
#